data_AF-A0A946E1R3-F1
#
_entry.id   AF-A0A946E1R3-F1
#
_cell.length_a   1.000
_cell.length_b   1.000
_cell.length_c   1.000
_cell.angle_alpha   90.00
_cell.angle_beta   90.00
_cell.angle_gamma   90.00
#
_symmetry.space_group_name_H-M   'P 1'
#
loop_
_entity.id
_entity.type
_entity.pdbx_description
1 polymer ?
#
loop_
_entity_poly.entity_id
_entity_poly.type
_entity_poly.pdbx_seq_one_letter_code
_entity_poly.pdbx_strand_id
1 'polypeptide(L)'
;LGREPTPDEIATQMEMPVDKVRKVLKIVKEPVSLETPIGDDEDSHLGDFIEDKNAVLPVEAAIHSNLRESTTKVLATLTPREERVLRMRFGIGMNTDHTLEEVGQQFSVTRERIRQIEAKALRKLKHPSRSRKLRSFLDS
;
A
#
# COMPACT_ATOMS: atom_id res chain seq x y z
N LEU A 1 -10.36 -29.72 40.93
CA LEU A 1 -9.19 -28.85 40.61
C LEU A 1 -9.41 -27.37 40.96
N GLY A 2 -10.61 -26.89 41.29
CA GLY A 2 -10.84 -25.55 41.88
C GLY A 2 -10.40 -24.34 41.05
N ARG A 3 -9.86 -24.58 39.85
CA ARG A 3 -9.36 -23.60 38.88
C ARG A 3 -10.19 -23.67 37.60
N GLU A 4 -10.16 -22.60 36.82
CA GLU A 4 -10.71 -22.62 35.46
C GLU A 4 -9.96 -23.65 34.59
N PRO A 5 -10.68 -24.41 33.76
CA PRO A 5 -10.07 -25.41 32.89
C PRO A 5 -9.25 -24.74 31.78
N THR A 6 -8.10 -25.32 31.47
CA THR A 6 -7.24 -24.83 30.39
C THR A 6 -7.84 -25.15 29.01
N PRO A 7 -7.50 -24.37 27.95
CA PRO A 7 -7.99 -24.64 26.60
C PRO A 7 -7.69 -26.07 26.10
N ASP A 8 -6.57 -26.66 26.55
CA ASP A 8 -6.16 -28.02 26.22
C ASP A 8 -7.00 -29.10 26.93
N GLU A 9 -7.39 -28.86 28.19
CA GLU A 9 -8.33 -29.72 28.95
C GLU A 9 -9.75 -29.66 28.33
N ILE A 10 -10.21 -28.46 27.94
CA ILE A 10 -11.49 -28.26 27.26
C ILE A 10 -11.51 -28.96 25.90
N ALA A 11 -10.44 -28.83 25.12
CA ALA A 11 -10.29 -29.47 23.81
C ALA A 11 -10.38 -30.99 23.89
N THR A 12 -9.73 -31.59 24.89
CA THR A 12 -9.73 -33.03 25.14
C THR A 12 -11.12 -33.52 25.51
N GLN A 13 -11.82 -32.81 26.41
CA GLN A 13 -13.16 -33.19 26.87
C GLN A 13 -14.24 -32.98 25.80
N MET A 14 -14.07 -32.00 24.91
CA MET A 14 -15.02 -31.66 23.86
C MET A 14 -14.72 -32.36 22.52
N GLU A 15 -13.67 -33.20 22.45
CA GLU A 15 -13.19 -33.84 21.21
C GLU A 15 -12.98 -32.84 20.04
N MET A 16 -12.52 -31.62 20.37
CA MET A 16 -12.30 -30.54 19.42
C MET A 16 -10.82 -30.16 19.36
N PRO A 17 -10.30 -29.75 18.19
CA PRO A 17 -8.94 -29.21 18.10
C PRO A 17 -8.76 -27.99 19.01
N VAL A 18 -7.63 -27.93 19.73
CA VAL A 18 -7.28 -26.84 20.67
C VAL A 18 -7.38 -25.46 20.00
N ASP A 19 -6.99 -25.35 18.72
CA ASP A 19 -7.08 -24.10 17.96
C ASP A 19 -8.53 -23.59 17.80
N LYS A 20 -9.50 -24.50 17.67
CA LYS A 20 -10.93 -24.13 17.61
C LYS A 20 -11.40 -23.63 18.97
N VAL A 21 -11.02 -24.31 20.05
CA VAL A 21 -11.36 -23.89 21.42
C VAL A 21 -10.80 -22.50 21.72
N ARG A 22 -9.53 -22.23 21.38
CA ARG A 22 -8.92 -20.91 21.55
C ARG A 22 -9.61 -19.81 20.74
N LYS A 23 -10.03 -20.10 19.50
CA LYS A 23 -10.79 -19.16 18.67
C LYS A 23 -12.16 -18.85 19.27
N VAL A 24 -12.90 -19.86 19.72
CA VAL A 24 -14.20 -19.67 20.36
C VAL A 24 -14.06 -18.86 21.65
N LEU A 25 -13.11 -19.20 22.52
CA LEU A 25 -12.83 -18.43 23.74
C LEU A 25 -12.43 -16.96 23.46
N LYS A 26 -11.83 -16.68 22.30
CA LYS A 26 -11.50 -15.31 21.88
C LYS A 26 -12.73 -14.54 21.38
N ILE A 27 -13.66 -15.20 20.69
CA ILE A 27 -14.88 -14.61 20.14
C ILE A 27 -15.92 -14.29 21.22
N VAL A 28 -15.97 -15.12 22.27
CA VAL A 28 -16.94 -14.97 23.38
C VAL A 28 -16.66 -13.73 24.24
N LYS A 29 -15.48 -13.13 24.15
CA LYS A 29 -15.16 -11.90 24.90
C LYS A 29 -16.00 -10.74 24.38
N GLU A 30 -16.77 -10.12 25.27
CA GLU A 30 -17.55 -8.92 24.95
C GLU A 30 -16.62 -7.77 24.55
N PRO A 31 -17.00 -6.93 23.57
CA PRO A 31 -16.23 -5.76 23.21
C PRO A 31 -16.19 -4.79 24.38
N VAL A 32 -15.00 -4.24 24.65
CA VAL A 32 -14.82 -3.20 25.68
C VAL A 32 -15.21 -1.85 25.09
N SER A 33 -15.86 -1.00 25.89
CA SER A 33 -16.21 0.35 25.47
C SER A 33 -14.95 1.20 25.27
N LEU A 34 -14.93 2.01 24.22
CA LEU A 34 -13.85 2.99 24.02
C LEU A 34 -13.90 4.12 25.06
N GLU A 35 -15.06 4.35 25.65
CA GLU A 35 -15.30 5.31 26.74
C GLU A 35 -14.93 4.74 28.11
N THR A 36 -14.36 3.53 28.19
CA THR A 36 -13.90 2.99 29.47
C THR A 36 -12.71 3.83 29.96
N PRO A 37 -12.80 4.47 31.15
CA PRO A 37 -11.71 5.29 31.68
C PRO A 37 -10.50 4.41 31.97
N ILE A 38 -9.31 4.94 31.70
CA ILE A 38 -8.03 4.27 31.95
C ILE A 38 -7.23 5.09 32.97
N GLY A 39 -6.86 4.44 34.07
CA GLY A 39 -6.08 5.08 35.13
C GLY A 39 -6.94 5.93 36.07
N ASP A 40 -6.28 6.78 36.86
CA ASP A 40 -6.92 7.66 37.85
C ASP A 40 -7.26 9.05 37.26
N ASP A 41 -6.85 9.33 36.02
CA ASP A 41 -7.14 10.59 35.33
C ASP A 41 -8.51 10.50 34.63
N GLU A 42 -9.49 11.29 35.10
CA GLU A 42 -10.88 11.25 34.61
C GLU A 42 -11.04 11.64 33.13
N ASP A 43 -10.01 12.23 32.51
CA ASP A 43 -10.04 12.67 31.11
C ASP A 43 -9.49 11.62 30.12
N SER A 44 -8.92 10.51 30.60
CA SER A 44 -8.26 9.50 29.73
C SER A 44 -9.15 8.28 29.48
N HIS A 45 -9.55 8.08 28.22
CA HIS A 45 -10.41 6.96 27.81
C HIS A 45 -9.61 5.93 26.99
N LEU A 46 -10.07 4.67 26.97
CA LEU A 46 -9.46 3.60 26.17
C LEU A 46 -9.31 3.98 24.69
N GLY A 47 -10.27 4.73 24.14
CA GLY A 47 -10.26 5.22 22.76
C GLY A 47 -9.07 6.12 22.43
N ASP A 48 -8.58 6.91 23.38
CA ASP A 48 -7.48 7.87 23.17
C ASP A 48 -6.14 7.19 22.87
N PHE A 49 -6.00 5.91 23.24
CA PHE A 49 -4.80 5.11 23.01
C PHE A 49 -4.87 4.25 21.74
N ILE A 50 -5.97 4.29 21.00
CA ILE A 50 -6.11 3.55 19.76
C ILE A 50 -5.60 4.40 18.60
N GLU A 51 -4.38 4.07 18.14
CA GLU A 51 -3.82 4.68 16.94
C GLU A 51 -4.63 4.31 15.68
N ASP A 52 -4.88 5.30 14.81
CA ASP A 52 -5.39 5.03 13.47
C ASP A 52 -4.24 4.58 12.57
N LYS A 53 -4.15 3.26 12.35
CA LYS A 53 -3.15 2.64 11.47
C LYS A 53 -3.39 2.92 9.98
N ASN A 54 -4.55 3.48 9.61
CA ASN A 54 -4.87 3.83 8.23
C ASN A 54 -4.56 5.30 7.91
N ALA A 55 -4.29 6.12 8.92
CA ALA A 55 -3.93 7.51 8.73
C ALA A 55 -2.56 7.62 8.04
N VAL A 56 -2.53 8.30 6.89
CA VAL A 56 -1.27 8.57 6.18
C VAL A 56 -0.47 9.58 6.98
N LEU A 57 0.77 9.23 7.33
CA LEU A 57 1.65 10.13 8.07
C LEU A 57 1.99 11.36 7.20
N PRO A 58 2.01 12.59 7.77
CA PRO A 58 2.34 13.79 7.01
C PRO A 58 3.69 13.71 6.27
N VAL A 59 4.66 13.01 6.87
CA VAL A 59 5.97 12.74 6.27
C VAL A 59 5.84 11.86 5.03
N GLU A 60 5.07 10.78 5.09
CA GLU A 60 4.81 9.91 3.94
C GLU A 60 4.07 10.66 2.84
N ALA A 61 3.06 11.45 3.20
CA ALA A 61 2.35 12.29 2.25
C ALA A 61 3.28 13.28 1.52
N ALA A 62 4.22 13.90 2.25
CA ALA A 62 5.22 14.79 1.67
C ALA A 62 6.18 14.04 0.73
N ILE A 63 6.62 12.84 1.10
CA ILE A 63 7.46 11.97 0.25
C ILE A 63 6.72 11.59 -1.03
N HIS A 64 5.45 11.17 -0.94
CA HIS A 64 4.62 10.83 -2.10
C HIS A 64 4.42 12.03 -3.04
N SER A 65 4.17 13.22 -2.48
CA SER A 65 4.05 14.45 -3.26
C SER A 65 5.36 14.77 -4.00
N ASN A 66 6.50 14.69 -3.29
CA ASN A 66 7.81 14.93 -3.87
C ASN A 66 8.17 13.90 -4.96
N LEU A 67 7.86 12.62 -4.73
CA LEU A 67 8.03 11.55 -5.72
C LEU A 67 7.22 11.83 -6.99
N ARG A 68 5.97 12.27 -6.85
CA ARG A 68 5.11 12.62 -8.00
C ARG A 68 5.70 13.78 -8.81
N GLU A 69 6.16 14.82 -8.13
CA GLU A 69 6.79 15.98 -8.78
C GLU A 69 8.10 15.58 -9.49
N SER A 70 8.96 14.83 -8.80
CA SER A 70 10.23 14.34 -9.33
C SER A 70 10.04 13.43 -10.54
N THR A 71 9.05 12.53 -10.49
CA THR A 71 8.68 11.67 -11.61
C THR A 71 8.19 12.49 -12.80
N THR A 72 7.35 13.50 -12.56
CA THR A 72 6.88 14.41 -13.61
C THR A 72 8.03 15.16 -14.28
N LYS A 73 8.96 15.70 -13.50
CA LYS A 73 10.17 16.39 -13.99
C LYS A 73 11.06 15.47 -14.83
N VAL A 74 11.22 14.21 -14.42
CA VAL A 74 12.04 13.24 -15.14
C VAL A 74 11.36 12.79 -16.44
N LEU A 75 10.05 12.56 -16.43
CA LEU A 75 9.29 12.22 -17.63
C LEU A 75 9.32 13.34 -18.69
N ALA A 76 9.29 14.61 -18.26
CA ALA A 76 9.41 15.77 -19.14
C ALA A 76 10.77 15.85 -19.89
N THR A 77 11.78 15.07 -19.50
CA THR A 77 13.07 14.98 -20.22
C THR A 77 13.06 13.98 -21.37
N LEU A 78 11.99 13.19 -21.51
CA LEU A 78 11.80 12.27 -22.63
C LEU A 78 11.20 13.04 -23.82
N THR A 79 11.12 12.37 -24.97
CA THR A 79 10.37 12.95 -26.09
C THR A 79 8.87 12.96 -25.75
N PRO A 80 8.07 13.92 -26.26
CA PRO A 80 6.63 14.01 -25.94
C PRO A 80 5.86 12.72 -26.19
N ARG A 81 6.28 11.94 -27.20
CA ARG A 81 5.71 10.63 -27.53
C ARG A 81 6.07 9.56 -26.50
N GLU A 82 7.33 9.51 -26.06
CA GLU A 82 7.79 8.57 -25.01
C GLU A 82 7.14 8.89 -23.65
N GLU A 83 7.08 10.18 -23.29
CA GLU A 83 6.44 10.64 -22.07
C GLU A 83 4.96 10.23 -22.03
N ARG A 84 4.21 10.53 -23.10
CA ARG A 84 2.77 10.25 -23.14
C ARG A 84 2.47 8.76 -23.13
N VAL A 85 3.28 7.94 -23.81
CA VAL A 85 3.19 6.48 -23.74
C VAL A 85 3.40 5.98 -22.31
N LEU A 86 4.43 6.46 -21.59
CA LEU A 86 4.68 6.04 -20.21
C LEU A 86 3.59 6.53 -19.25
N ARG A 87 3.14 7.79 -19.36
CA ARG A 87 2.04 8.31 -18.53
C ARG A 87 0.78 7.49 -18.71
N MET A 88 0.45 7.12 -19.94
CA MET A 88 -0.71 6.29 -20.22
C MET A 88 -0.59 4.86 -19.70
N ARG A 89 0.57 4.24 -19.91
CA ARG A 89 0.83 2.86 -19.47
C ARG A 89 0.80 2.68 -17.96
N PHE A 90 1.23 3.69 -17.20
CA PHE A 90 1.34 3.62 -15.74
C PHE A 90 0.34 4.50 -14.99
N GLY A 91 -0.62 5.13 -15.69
CA GLY A 91 -1.62 6.01 -15.07
C GLY A 91 -1.05 7.28 -14.43
N ILE A 92 0.14 7.75 -14.83
CA ILE A 92 0.81 8.88 -14.18
C ILE A 92 0.11 10.19 -14.56
N GLY A 93 -0.66 10.74 -13.63
CA GLY A 93 -1.47 11.94 -13.84
C GLY A 93 -2.78 11.66 -14.57
N MET A 94 -3.24 10.41 -14.58
CA MET A 94 -4.53 9.98 -15.12
C MET A 94 -5.26 9.12 -14.08
N ASN A 95 -6.56 8.91 -14.29
CA ASN A 95 -7.37 8.12 -13.36
C ASN A 95 -7.15 6.61 -13.49
N THR A 96 -6.68 6.14 -14.65
CA THR A 96 -6.50 4.72 -14.95
C THR A 96 -5.25 4.48 -15.80
N ASP A 97 -4.61 3.33 -15.58
CA ASP A 97 -3.59 2.78 -16.48
C ASP A 97 -4.24 2.18 -17.74
N HIS A 98 -3.46 2.12 -18.82
CA HIS A 98 -3.91 1.59 -20.11
C HIS A 98 -3.01 0.45 -20.56
N THR A 99 -3.60 -0.52 -21.25
CA THR A 99 -2.88 -1.66 -21.82
C THR A 99 -2.05 -1.24 -23.04
N LEU A 100 -1.07 -2.06 -23.43
CA LEU A 100 -0.26 -1.81 -24.64
C LEU A 100 -1.11 -1.68 -25.91
N GLU A 101 -2.25 -2.37 -25.95
CA GLU A 101 -3.16 -2.38 -27.09
C GLU A 101 -4.00 -1.10 -27.14
N GLU A 102 -4.57 -0.66 -26.02
CA GLU A 102 -5.31 0.60 -25.90
C GLU A 102 -4.43 1.81 -26.22
N VAL A 103 -3.19 1.81 -25.72
CA VAL A 103 -2.20 2.84 -26.07
C VAL A 103 -1.86 2.74 -27.56
N GLY A 104 -1.75 1.54 -28.13
CA GLY A 104 -1.51 1.34 -29.56
C GLY A 104 -2.61 1.96 -30.43
N GLN A 105 -3.87 1.74 -30.05
CA GLN A 105 -5.04 2.30 -30.74
C GLN A 105 -5.04 3.83 -30.71
N GLN A 106 -4.76 4.47 -29.56
CA GLN A 106 -4.72 5.93 -29.48
C GLN A 106 -3.58 6.58 -30.28
N PHE A 107 -2.45 5.89 -30.44
CA PHE A 107 -1.31 6.36 -31.21
C PHE A 107 -1.30 5.87 -32.66
N SER A 108 -2.35 5.17 -33.11
CA SER A 108 -2.47 4.52 -34.42
C SER A 108 -1.24 3.69 -34.79
N VAL A 109 -0.73 2.91 -33.82
CA VAL A 109 0.43 2.04 -33.99
C VAL A 109 0.16 0.65 -33.41
N THR A 110 0.95 -0.32 -33.85
CA THR A 110 0.84 -1.70 -33.34
C THR A 110 1.23 -1.79 -31.87
N ARG A 111 0.66 -2.78 -31.18
CA ARG A 111 1.01 -3.14 -29.80
C ARG A 111 2.53 -3.28 -29.60
N GLU A 112 3.20 -3.99 -30.52
CA GLU A 112 4.65 -4.20 -30.44
C GLU A 112 5.42 -2.88 -30.58
N ARG A 113 4.91 -1.93 -31.37
CA ARG A 113 5.54 -0.61 -31.48
C ARG A 113 5.48 0.16 -30.16
N ILE A 114 4.37 0.09 -29.42
CA ILE A 114 4.28 0.68 -28.07
C ILE A 114 5.27 0.00 -27.12
N ARG A 115 5.36 -1.33 -27.14
CA ARG A 115 6.32 -2.08 -26.31
C ARG A 115 7.78 -1.66 -26.55
N GLN A 116 8.15 -1.45 -27.82
CA GLN A 116 9.47 -0.94 -28.18
C GLN A 116 9.73 0.48 -27.66
N ILE A 117 8.73 1.37 -27.77
CA ILE A 117 8.83 2.74 -27.25
C ILE A 117 9.00 2.72 -25.73
N GLU A 118 8.22 1.90 -25.03
CA GLU A 118 8.31 1.72 -23.57
C GLU A 118 9.70 1.24 -23.16
N ALA A 119 10.21 0.16 -23.78
CA ALA A 119 11.54 -0.37 -23.49
C ALA A 119 12.65 0.66 -23.75
N LYS A 120 12.53 1.44 -24.82
CA LYS A 120 13.49 2.51 -25.15
C LYS A 120 13.43 3.65 -24.13
N ALA A 121 12.24 4.07 -23.72
CA ALA A 121 12.05 5.12 -22.73
C ALA A 121 12.59 4.69 -21.36
N LEU A 122 12.27 3.47 -20.91
CA LEU A 122 12.80 2.89 -19.66
C LEU A 122 14.33 2.80 -19.70
N ARG A 123 14.93 2.39 -20.83
CA ARG A 123 16.38 2.39 -21.00
C ARG A 123 16.99 3.78 -20.84
N LYS A 124 16.35 4.84 -21.35
CA LYS A 124 16.80 6.24 -21.16
C LYS A 124 16.69 6.67 -19.70
N LEU A 125 15.60 6.30 -19.01
CA LEU A 125 15.39 6.61 -17.60
C LEU A 125 16.37 5.90 -16.66
N LYS A 126 16.83 4.69 -17.03
CA LYS A 126 17.86 3.95 -16.30
C LYS A 126 19.26 4.57 -16.37
N HIS A 127 19.50 5.54 -17.26
CA HIS A 127 20.81 6.19 -17.36
C HIS A 127 21.09 7.02 -16.09
N PRO A 128 22.33 6.98 -15.51
CA PRO A 128 22.66 7.63 -14.24
C PRO A 128 22.25 9.10 -14.13
N SER A 129 22.37 9.86 -15.22
CA SER A 129 22.00 11.28 -15.27
C SER A 129 20.53 11.53 -14.92
N ARG A 130 19.64 10.58 -15.21
CA ARG A 130 18.19 10.69 -14.95
C ARG A 130 17.81 9.86 -13.72
N SER A 131 18.35 8.65 -13.60
CA SER A 131 18.00 7.74 -12.50
C SER A 131 18.43 8.26 -11.14
N ARG A 132 19.50 9.07 -11.03
CA ARG A 132 20.00 9.58 -9.74
C ARG A 132 18.94 10.36 -8.96
N LYS A 133 18.05 11.10 -9.65
CA LYS A 133 16.94 11.85 -9.03
C LYS A 133 15.81 10.97 -8.49
N LEU A 134 15.66 9.76 -9.05
CA LEU A 134 14.61 8.82 -8.65
C LEU A 134 15.13 7.74 -7.70
N ARG A 135 16.44 7.49 -7.70
CA ARG A 135 17.08 6.49 -6.84
C ARG A 135 16.99 6.84 -5.35
N SER A 136 16.92 8.12 -4.99
CA SER A 136 16.73 8.55 -3.60
C SER A 136 15.36 8.19 -3.03
N PHE A 137 14.40 7.78 -3.87
CA PHE A 137 13.09 7.30 -3.41
C PHE A 137 13.03 5.76 -3.32
N LEU A 138 14.12 5.07 -3.66
CA LEU A 138 14.24 3.61 -3.54
C LEU A 138 14.96 3.20 -2.25
N ASP A 139 15.06 4.11 -1.27
CA ASP A 139 15.72 3.82 0.00
C ASP A 139 15.12 2.56 0.65
N SER A 140 16.04 1.70 1.10
CA SER A 140 15.87 0.28 1.49
C SER A 140 15.29 0.10 2.89
#